data_AF-A0A963PM49-F1
#
_entry.id   AF-A0A963PM49-F1
#
_cell.length_a   1.000
_cell.length_b   1.000
_cell.length_c   1.000
_cell.angle_alpha   90.00
_cell.angle_beta   90.00
_cell.angle_gamma   90.00
#
_symmetry.space_group_name_H-M   'P 1'
#
loop_
_entity.id
_entity.type
_entity.pdbx_description
1 polymer ?
#
loop_
_entity_poly.entity_id
_entity_poly.type
_entity_poly.pdbx_seq_one_letter_code
_entity_poly.pdbx_strand_id
1 'polypeptide(L)'
;MNAWRHRSQVLLMLLLGGCAVGPDFTPPEPPAADRYTAAPLAQGATLPSFDPAAAVRADWWAIFGSAELDALVQAALDTSPTLAQARARLT
;
A
#
# COMPACT_ATOMS: atom_id res chain seq x y z
N MET A 1 54.91 9.40 4.77
CA MET A 1 53.70 9.76 5.56
C MET A 1 52.39 9.64 4.75
N ASN A 2 52.45 9.17 3.51
CA ASN A 2 51.40 9.28 2.50
C ASN A 2 50.53 8.01 2.49
N ALA A 3 51.15 6.86 2.77
CA ALA A 3 50.50 5.56 2.87
C ALA A 3 49.41 5.48 3.95
N TRP A 4 49.53 6.26 5.04
CA TRP A 4 48.50 6.32 6.09
C TRP A 4 47.25 7.09 5.62
N ARG A 5 47.44 8.22 4.91
CA ARG A 5 46.34 9.00 4.32
C ARG A 5 45.59 8.22 3.24
N HIS A 6 46.30 7.50 2.37
CA HIS A 6 45.67 6.68 1.34
C HIS A 6 44.90 5.50 1.92
N ARG A 7 45.43 4.83 2.95
CA ARG A 7 44.75 3.74 3.66
C ARG A 7 43.46 4.20 4.33
N SER A 8 43.47 5.37 4.97
CA SER A 8 42.26 5.96 5.58
C SER A 8 41.21 6.38 4.55
N GLN A 9 41.61 6.86 3.36
CA GLN A 9 40.66 7.22 2.30
C GLN A 9 39.94 6.00 1.69
N VAL A 10 40.66 4.89 1.50
CA VAL A 10 40.05 3.65 0.98
C VAL A 10 39.04 3.06 1.95
N LEU A 11 39.36 3.06 3.26
CA LEU A 11 38.45 2.58 4.30
C LEU A 11 37.13 3.38 4.29
N LEU A 12 37.19 4.71 4.23
CA LEU A 12 36.02 5.57 4.21
C LEU A 12 35.09 5.28 3.01
N MET A 13 35.66 5.06 1.82
CA MET A 13 34.88 4.72 0.62
C MET A 13 34.17 3.36 0.72
N LEU A 14 34.80 2.35 1.34
CA LEU A 14 34.15 1.06 1.56
C LEU A 14 32.97 1.16 2.55
N LEU A 15 33.08 2.01 3.59
CA LEU A 15 31.99 2.21 4.56
C LEU A 15 30.77 2.94 3.94
N LEU A 16 30.98 3.74 2.90
CA LEU A 16 29.92 4.50 2.22
C LEU A 16 29.20 3.69 1.11
N GLY A 17 29.77 2.55 0.66
CA GLY A 17 29.29 1.77 -0.48
C GLY A 17 28.17 0.76 -0.19
N GLY A 18 27.58 0.76 1.00
CA GLY A 18 26.70 -0.33 1.46
C GLY A 18 25.18 -0.10 1.39
N CYS A 19 24.68 1.04 0.90
CA CYS A 19 23.30 1.46 1.20
C CYS A 19 22.19 1.08 0.20
N ALA A 20 22.44 0.28 -0.84
CA ALA A 20 21.38 -0.09 -1.78
C ALA A 20 21.57 -1.48 -2.40
N VAL A 21 21.75 -2.51 -1.57
CA VAL A 21 21.89 -3.90 -2.04
C VAL A 21 20.71 -4.73 -1.53
N GLY A 22 19.53 -4.45 -2.07
CA GLY A 22 18.40 -5.38 -2.06
C GLY A 22 18.25 -5.97 -3.47
N PRO A 23 17.79 -7.22 -3.63
CA PRO A 23 17.42 -7.71 -4.96
C PRO A 23 16.34 -6.80 -5.55
N ASP A 24 16.31 -6.69 -6.88
CA ASP A 24 15.24 -5.98 -7.57
C ASP A 24 13.89 -6.57 -7.14
N PHE A 25 12.94 -5.69 -6.79
CA PHE A 25 11.60 -6.13 -6.43
C PHE A 25 10.93 -6.75 -7.64
N THR A 26 10.50 -8.00 -7.49
CA THR A 26 9.62 -8.67 -8.44
C THR A 26 8.25 -8.89 -7.78
N PRO A 27 7.13 -8.49 -8.44
CA PRO A 27 5.80 -8.82 -7.94
C PRO A 27 5.67 -10.34 -7.78
N PRO A 28 5.11 -10.82 -6.66
CA PRO A 28 4.84 -12.24 -6.50
C PRO A 28 3.77 -12.69 -7.52
N GLU A 29 3.82 -13.97 -7.88
CA GLU A 29 2.77 -14.59 -8.69
C GLU A 29 1.41 -14.47 -7.97
N PRO A 30 0.32 -14.11 -8.68
CA PRO A 30 -1.00 -14.04 -8.07
C PRO A 30 -1.46 -15.42 -7.58
N PRO A 31 -2.37 -15.48 -6.59
CA PRO A 31 -2.95 -16.75 -6.15
C PRO A 31 -3.59 -17.52 -7.32
N ALA A 32 -3.46 -18.84 -7.32
CA ALA A 32 -4.06 -19.71 -8.34
C ALA A 32 -5.60 -19.77 -8.32
N ALA A 33 -6.26 -19.04 -7.42
CA ALA A 33 -7.71 -19.03 -7.30
C ALA A 33 -8.33 -18.31 -8.50
N ASP A 34 -9.18 -19.01 -9.24
CA ASP A 34 -9.92 -18.50 -10.40
C ASP A 34 -11.30 -17.93 -10.03
N ARG A 35 -11.72 -18.11 -8.76
CA ARG A 35 -13.00 -17.64 -8.23
C ARG A 35 -12.91 -17.28 -6.76
N TYR A 36 -13.80 -16.37 -6.35
CA TYR A 36 -13.98 -15.99 -4.94
C TYR A 36 -15.08 -16.79 -4.23
N THR A 37 -15.81 -17.66 -4.94
CA THR A 37 -16.91 -18.46 -4.38
C THR A 37 -16.53 -19.95 -4.26
N ALA A 38 -17.02 -20.62 -3.23
CA ALA A 38 -16.76 -22.05 -3.03
C ALA A 38 -17.35 -22.90 -4.17
N ALA A 39 -18.60 -22.60 -4.55
CA ALA A 39 -19.33 -23.23 -5.64
C ALA A 39 -19.67 -22.21 -6.74
N PRO A 40 -19.96 -22.66 -7.98
CA PRO A 40 -20.50 -21.80 -9.02
C PRO A 40 -21.77 -21.09 -8.55
N LEU A 41 -21.92 -19.82 -8.93
CA LEU A 41 -23.15 -19.09 -8.68
C LEU A 41 -24.30 -19.66 -9.53
N ALA A 42 -25.53 -19.53 -9.03
CA ALA A 42 -26.72 -19.97 -9.75
C ALA A 42 -26.83 -19.28 -11.12
N GLN A 43 -27.31 -20.02 -12.13
CA GLN A 43 -27.59 -19.46 -13.46
C GLN A 43 -28.51 -18.24 -13.34
N GLY A 44 -28.07 -17.11 -13.89
CA GLY A 44 -28.78 -15.82 -13.82
C GLY A 44 -28.31 -14.88 -12.70
N ALA A 45 -27.35 -15.29 -11.87
CA ALA A 45 -26.66 -14.36 -10.99
C ALA A 45 -25.86 -13.34 -11.83
N THR A 46 -26.34 -12.09 -11.88
CA THR A 46 -25.58 -10.99 -12.46
C THR A 46 -24.42 -10.68 -11.53
N LEU A 47 -23.22 -11.12 -11.89
CA LEU A 47 -22.01 -10.63 -11.27
C LEU A 47 -21.83 -9.16 -11.68
N PRO A 48 -21.55 -8.25 -10.74
CA PRO A 48 -21.04 -6.93 -11.09
C PRO A 48 -19.82 -7.10 -11.99
N SER A 49 -19.78 -6.40 -13.12
CA SER A 49 -18.57 -6.35 -13.94
C SER A 49 -17.48 -5.69 -13.10
N PHE A 50 -16.41 -6.44 -12.84
CA PHE A 50 -15.25 -5.92 -12.12
C PHE A 50 -14.25 -5.39 -13.15
N ASP A 51 -14.04 -4.08 -13.15
CA ASP A 51 -12.93 -3.48 -13.86
C ASP A 51 -11.73 -3.40 -12.91
N PRO A 52 -10.66 -4.18 -13.14
CA PRO A 52 -9.48 -4.16 -12.29
C PRO A 52 -8.74 -2.81 -12.32
N ALA A 53 -9.02 -1.95 -13.31
CA ALA A 53 -8.46 -0.60 -13.41
C ALA A 53 -9.37 0.47 -12.80
N ALA A 54 -10.59 0.12 -12.37
CA ALA A 54 -11.50 1.11 -11.79
C ALA A 54 -11.02 1.56 -10.41
N ALA A 55 -10.98 2.89 -10.22
CA ALA A 55 -10.67 3.48 -8.93
C ALA A 55 -11.82 3.20 -7.93
N VAL A 56 -11.45 2.81 -6.71
CA VAL A 56 -12.41 2.77 -5.59
C VAL A 56 -12.74 4.20 -5.20
N ARG A 57 -14.04 4.48 -5.07
CA ARG A 57 -14.54 5.78 -4.60
C ARG A 57 -14.00 6.09 -3.20
N ALA A 58 -13.47 7.30 -3.03
CA ALA A 58 -13.02 7.76 -1.72
C ALA A 58 -14.18 7.83 -0.70
N ASP A 59 -15.38 8.12 -1.17
CA ASP A 59 -16.63 8.26 -0.41
C ASP A 59 -17.52 7.01 -0.49
N TRP A 60 -16.92 5.82 -0.49
CA TRP A 60 -17.64 4.55 -0.72
C TRP A 60 -18.85 4.34 0.20
N TRP A 61 -18.87 4.91 1.40
CA TRP A 61 -19.99 4.81 2.34
C TRP A 61 -21.23 5.61 1.91
N ALA A 62 -21.08 6.61 1.03
CA ALA A 62 -22.21 7.44 0.57
C ALA A 62 -23.26 6.62 -0.21
N ILE A 63 -22.89 5.44 -0.72
CA ILE A 63 -23.83 4.52 -1.38
C ILE A 63 -24.97 4.04 -0.45
N PHE A 64 -24.77 4.12 0.87
CA PHE A 64 -25.80 3.77 1.84
C PHE A 64 -26.87 4.85 2.00
N GLY A 65 -26.62 6.08 1.51
CA GLY A 65 -27.60 7.17 1.56
C GLY A 65 -28.01 7.61 2.96
N SER A 66 -27.16 7.38 3.97
CA SER A 66 -27.42 7.74 5.37
C SER A 66 -26.64 8.99 5.76
N ALA A 67 -27.36 10.11 5.91
CA ALA A 67 -26.76 11.38 6.30
C ALA A 67 -26.06 11.31 7.68
N GLU A 68 -26.56 10.47 8.58
CA GLU A 68 -25.96 10.26 9.89
C GLU A 68 -24.65 9.46 9.79
N LEU A 69 -24.60 8.46 8.91
CA LEU A 69 -23.35 7.75 8.60
C LEU A 69 -22.34 8.70 7.96
N ASP A 70 -22.77 9.53 7.01
CA ASP A 70 -21.90 10.51 6.36
C ASP A 70 -21.26 11.45 7.38
N ALA A 71 -22.06 11.99 8.31
CA ALA A 71 -21.58 12.88 9.36
C ALA A 71 -20.57 12.18 10.29
N LEU A 72 -20.82 10.93 10.67
CA LEU A 72 -19.92 10.15 11.52
C LEU A 72 -18.58 9.87 10.82
N VAL A 73 -18.61 9.49 9.54
CA VAL A 73 -17.37 9.23 8.79
C VAL A 73 -16.58 10.51 8.61
N GLN A 74 -17.22 11.64 8.27
CA GLN A 74 -16.53 12.92 8.15
C GLN A 74 -15.85 13.34 9.46
N ALA A 75 -16.58 13.29 10.58
CA ALA A 75 -16.02 13.62 11.88
C ALA A 75 -14.82 12.73 12.26
N ALA A 76 -14.89 11.43 11.91
CA ALA A 76 -13.79 10.50 12.13
C ALA A 76 -12.58 10.83 11.25
N LEU A 77 -12.78 11.13 9.96
CA LEU A 77 -11.69 11.48 9.05
C LEU A 77 -10.98 12.78 9.48
N ASP A 78 -11.73 13.77 9.96
CA ASP A 78 -11.19 15.07 10.37
C ASP A 78 -10.35 15.00 11.65
N THR A 79 -10.74 14.14 12.60
CA THR A 79 -10.18 14.14 13.96
C THR A 79 -9.51 12.83 14.40
N SER A 80 -9.34 11.85 13.50
CA SER A 80 -8.80 10.53 13.86
C SER A 80 -7.32 10.57 14.27
N PRO A 81 -6.99 10.23 15.54
CA PRO A 81 -5.60 10.09 15.97
C PRO A 81 -4.87 8.95 15.26
N THR A 82 -5.59 7.91 14.83
CA THR A 82 -5.03 6.78 14.10
C THR A 82 -4.57 7.20 12.70
N LEU A 83 -5.33 8.07 12.02
CA LEU A 83 -4.92 8.63 10.73
C LEU A 83 -3.70 9.54 10.88
N ALA A 84 -3.67 10.37 11.91
CA ALA A 84 -2.51 11.22 12.20
C ALA A 84 -1.24 10.38 12.43
N GLN A 85 -1.34 9.31 13.22
CA GLN A 85 -0.23 8.38 13.45
C GLN A 85 0.23 7.67 12.15
N ALA A 86 -0.71 7.21 11.33
CA ALA A 86 -0.38 6.57 10.05
C ALA A 86 0.37 7.54 9.13
N ARG A 87 -0.05 8.81 9.07
CA ARG A 87 0.63 9.82 8.25
C ARG A 87 2.04 10.15 8.75
N ALA A 88 2.25 10.18 10.06
CA ALA A 88 3.57 10.39 10.65
C ALA A 88 4.57 9.25 10.35
N ARG A 89 4.10 8.05 9.98
CA ARG A 89 4.98 6.93 9.57
C ARG A 89 5.48 7.04 8.12
N LEU A 90 4.91 7.96 7.33
CA LEU A 90 5.22 8.12 5.90
C LEU A 90 6.16 9.31 5.62
N THR A 91 6.51 10.07 6.66
CA THR A 91 7.42 11.23 6.60
C THR A 91 8.73 10.91 7.27
#